data_AF-A0A1C4TNH9-F1
#
_entry.id   AF-A0A1C4TNH9-F1
#
_cell.length_a   1.000
_cell.length_b   1.000
_cell.length_c   1.000
_cell.angle_alpha   90.00
_cell.angle_beta   90.00
_cell.angle_gamma   90.00
#
_symmetry.space_group_name_H-M   'P 1'
#
loop_
_entity.id
_entity.type
_entity.pdbx_description
1 polymer ?
#
loop_
_entity_poly.entity_id
_entity_poly.type
_entity_poly.pdbx_seq_one_letter_code
_entity_poly.pdbx_strand_id
1 'polypeptide(L)'
;MSYGGISGGLRAVEQLRQVFAELHTVTVRDTVSFHNAGALFDDEGRHRDPGPADAAAKVMLDQVVWWGTALRDARNARPYGA
;
A
#
# COMPACT_ATOMS: atom_id res chain seq x y z
N MET A 1 -0.43 -0.82 -2.81
CA MET A 1 0.29 -0.91 -4.10
C MET A 1 -0.72 -0.93 -5.23
N SER A 2 -0.38 -0.37 -6.40
CA SER A 2 -1.21 -0.47 -7.61
C SER A 2 -0.38 -0.54 -8.87
N TYR A 3 -0.97 -1.09 -9.93
CA TYR A 3 -0.37 -1.19 -11.25
C TYR A 3 -1.45 -1.01 -12.32
N GLY A 4 -1.07 -0.58 -13.52
CA GLY A 4 -2.00 -0.43 -14.63
C GLY A 4 -1.39 0.36 -15.78
N GLY A 5 -2.24 0.81 -16.71
CA GLY A 5 -1.83 1.70 -17.81
C GLY A 5 -1.46 3.10 -17.31
N ILE A 6 -1.95 4.13 -17.99
CA ILE A 6 -1.56 5.54 -17.78
C ILE A 6 -1.85 6.06 -16.36
N SER A 7 -2.74 5.45 -15.59
CA SER A 7 -3.04 5.86 -14.21
C SER A 7 -2.37 5.00 -13.14
N GLY A 8 -1.62 3.96 -13.53
CA GLY A 8 -0.95 3.06 -12.59
C GLY A 8 -1.86 2.45 -11.53
N GLY A 9 -3.16 2.31 -11.82
CA GLY A 9 -4.17 1.77 -10.91
C GLY A 9 -4.58 2.68 -9.75
N LEU A 10 -4.20 3.98 -9.77
CA LEU A 10 -4.51 4.93 -8.67
C LEU A 10 -6.00 5.03 -8.35
N ARG A 11 -6.86 5.02 -9.37
CA ARG A 11 -8.32 5.10 -9.20
C ARG A 11 -8.89 3.90 -8.45
N ALA A 12 -8.32 2.72 -8.67
CA ALA A 12 -8.72 1.52 -7.93
C ALA A 12 -8.34 1.64 -6.44
N VAL A 13 -7.16 2.17 -6.15
CA VAL A 13 -6.70 2.41 -4.76
C VAL A 13 -7.54 3.46 -4.06
N GLU A 14 -7.88 4.55 -4.75
CA GLU A 14 -8.75 5.60 -4.22
C GLU A 14 -10.09 5.02 -3.79
N GLN A 15 -10.70 4.15 -4.61
CA GLN A 15 -11.97 3.54 -4.23
C GLN A 15 -11.84 2.52 -3.09
N LEU A 16 -10.77 1.71 -3.08
CA LEU A 16 -10.55 0.75 -1.99
C LEU A 16 -10.41 1.41 -0.62
N ARG A 17 -9.93 2.66 -0.55
CA ARG A 17 -9.86 3.39 0.73
C ARG A 17 -11.23 3.61 1.35
N GLN A 18 -12.26 3.87 0.54
CA GLN A 18 -13.63 4.04 1.06
C GLN A 18 -14.16 2.70 1.62
N VAL A 19 -13.93 1.60 0.90
CA VAL A 19 -14.32 0.26 1.37
C VAL A 19 -13.63 -0.10 2.69
N PHE A 20 -12.34 0.19 2.84
CA PHE A 20 -11.61 -0.09 4.09
C PHE A 20 -12.09 0.73 5.28
N ALA A 21 -12.60 1.95 5.04
CA ALA A 21 -13.21 2.75 6.11
C ALA A 21 -14.46 2.05 6.68
N GLU A 22 -15.31 1.49 5.83
CA GLU A 22 -16.49 0.72 6.25
C GLU A 22 -16.13 -0.55 7.03
N LEU A 23 -14.93 -1.11 6.80
CA LEU A 23 -14.39 -2.26 7.54
C LEU A 23 -13.57 -1.86 8.77
N HIS A 24 -13.62 -0.59 9.19
CA HIS A 24 -12.90 -0.04 10.35
C HIS A 24 -11.37 -0.31 10.28
N THR A 25 -10.82 -0.31 9.05
CA THR A 25 -9.39 -0.50 8.81
C THR A 25 -8.70 0.86 8.70
N VAL A 26 -7.51 0.99 9.29
CA VAL A 26 -6.67 2.17 9.10
C VAL A 26 -5.94 2.07 7.77
N THR A 27 -6.13 3.06 6.90
CA THR A 27 -5.43 3.14 5.61
C THR A 27 -4.15 3.97 5.72
N VAL A 28 -3.11 3.59 4.96
CA VAL A 28 -1.89 4.40 4.81
C VAL A 28 -1.99 5.34 3.60
N ARG A 29 -1.41 6.52 3.74
CA ARG A 29 -1.44 7.55 2.69
C ARG A 29 -0.50 7.20 1.54
N ASP A 30 0.70 6.74 1.87
CA ASP A 30 1.73 6.47 0.86
C ASP A 30 1.41 5.19 0.08
N THR A 31 1.67 5.25 -1.22
CA THR A 31 1.37 4.18 -2.15
C THR A 31 2.54 3.99 -3.12
N VAL A 32 2.77 2.73 -3.49
CA VAL A 32 3.62 2.40 -4.64
C VAL A 32 2.71 2.18 -5.85
N SER A 33 2.97 2.89 -6.94
CA SER A 33 2.20 2.81 -8.19
C SER A 33 3.12 2.58 -9.39
N PHE A 34 2.84 1.51 -10.13
CA PHE A 34 3.54 1.14 -11.35
C PHE A 34 2.71 1.55 -12.58
N HIS A 35 3.02 2.72 -13.14
CA HIS A 35 2.41 3.23 -14.36
C HIS A 35 3.04 2.54 -15.58
N ASN A 36 2.21 2.10 -16.52
CA ASN A 36 2.66 1.32 -17.69
C ASN A 36 3.53 0.11 -17.28
N ALA A 37 3.07 -0.64 -16.28
CA ALA A 37 3.86 -1.68 -15.61
C ALA A 37 4.51 -2.70 -16.56
N GLY A 38 3.89 -3.01 -17.72
CA GLY A 38 4.46 -3.92 -18.71
C GLY A 38 5.83 -3.49 -19.27
N ALA A 39 6.18 -2.21 -19.22
CA ALA A 39 7.48 -1.70 -19.63
C ALA A 39 8.51 -1.61 -18.49
N LEU A 40 8.08 -1.80 -17.25
CA LEU A 40 8.91 -1.58 -16.06
C LEU A 40 9.68 -2.84 -15.60
N PHE A 41 9.25 -4.02 -16.03
CA PHE A 41 9.84 -5.29 -15.62
C PHE A 41 10.56 -5.99 -16.78
N ASP A 42 11.58 -6.79 -16.46
CA ASP A 42 12.24 -7.70 -17.40
C ASP A 42 11.45 -9.01 -17.56
N ASP A 43 11.92 -9.90 -18.43
CA ASP A 43 11.24 -11.16 -18.74
C ASP A 43 11.26 -12.15 -17.55
N GLU A 44 12.12 -11.92 -16.56
CA GLU A 44 12.14 -12.66 -15.30
C GLU A 44 11.32 -11.97 -14.19
N GLY A 45 10.62 -10.88 -14.52
CA GLY A 45 9.74 -10.15 -13.60
C GLY A 45 10.48 -9.22 -12.62
N ARG A 46 11.75 -8.87 -12.87
CA ARG A 46 12.50 -7.90 -12.04
C ARG A 46 12.31 -6.49 -12.57
N HIS A 47 12.19 -5.54 -11.66
CA HIS A 47 12.05 -4.13 -12.04
C HIS A 47 13.35 -3.63 -12.68
N ARG A 48 13.25 -2.94 -13.82
CA ARG A 48 14.39 -2.47 -14.61
C ARG A 48 15.16 -1.34 -13.93
N ASP A 49 14.47 -0.52 -13.13
CA ASP A 49 15.06 0.52 -12.27
C ASP A 49 14.39 0.52 -10.88
N PRO A 50 14.79 -0.37 -9.97
CA PRO A 50 14.04 -0.64 -8.74
C PRO A 50 14.18 0.46 -7.68
N GLY A 51 15.25 1.27 -7.71
CA GLY A 51 15.59 2.19 -6.62
C GLY A 51 14.44 3.11 -6.17
N PRO A 52 13.75 3.80 -7.09
CA PRO A 52 12.59 4.63 -6.74
C PRO A 52 11.42 3.83 -6.15
N ALA A 53 11.14 2.65 -6.71
CA ALA A 53 10.06 1.78 -6.25
C ALA A 53 10.36 1.21 -4.86
N ASP A 54 11.60 0.81 -4.61
CA ASP A 54 12.08 0.30 -3.33
C ASP A 54 12.01 1.36 -2.24
N ALA A 55 12.42 2.59 -2.53
CA ALA A 55 12.32 3.70 -1.58
C ALA A 55 10.86 4.01 -1.20
N ALA A 56 9.96 4.07 -2.19
CA ALA A 56 8.53 4.27 -1.95
C ALA A 56 7.91 3.09 -1.17
N ALA A 57 8.30 1.86 -1.52
CA ALA A 57 7.85 0.65 -0.83
C ALA A 57 8.30 0.64 0.62
N LYS A 58 9.56 1.01 0.89
CA LYS A 58 10.08 1.13 2.25
C LYS A 58 9.24 2.08 3.09
N VAL A 59 8.99 3.31 2.61
CA VAL A 59 8.21 4.30 3.37
C VAL A 59 6.79 3.78 3.64
N MET A 60 6.12 3.22 2.63
CA MET A 60 4.78 2.65 2.78
C MET A 60 4.76 1.49 3.80
N LEU A 61 5.73 0.58 3.72
CA LEU A 61 5.81 -0.58 4.61
C LEU A 61 6.15 -0.18 6.04
N ASP A 62 7.03 0.80 6.24
CA ASP A 62 7.35 1.34 7.57
C ASP A 62 6.08 1.90 8.24
N GLN A 63 5.21 2.58 7.50
CA GLN A 63 3.91 3.05 8.01
C GLN A 63 2.95 1.89 8.34
N VAL A 64 2.87 0.87 7.49
CA VAL A 64 2.03 -0.32 7.75
C VAL A 64 2.49 -1.04 9.01
N VAL A 65 3.80 -1.23 9.19
CA VAL A 65 4.38 -1.87 10.37
C VAL A 65 4.07 -1.04 11.62
N TRP A 66 4.22 0.28 11.54
CA TRP A 66 3.93 1.18 12.67
C TRP A 66 2.45 1.10 13.08
N TRP A 67 1.53 1.29 12.15
CA TRP A 67 0.09 1.21 12.43
C TRP A 67 -0.32 -0.18 12.90
N GLY A 68 0.19 -1.25 12.28
CA GLY A 68 -0.12 -2.62 12.65
C GLY A 68 0.30 -2.94 14.09
N THR A 69 1.48 -2.47 14.51
CA THR A 69 1.96 -2.61 15.88
C THR A 69 1.10 -1.81 16.86
N ALA A 70 0.89 -0.52 16.58
CA ALA A 70 0.11 0.36 17.45
C ALA A 70 -1.34 -0.14 17.67
N LEU A 71 -2.00 -0.60 16.59
CA LEU A 71 -3.37 -1.13 16.67
C LEU A 71 -3.44 -2.46 17.39
N ARG A 72 -2.41 -3.31 17.27
CA ARG A 72 -2.33 -4.58 18.02
C ARG A 72 -2.23 -4.30 19.52
N ASP A 73 -1.33 -3.41 19.91
CA ASP A 73 -1.14 -3.06 21.32
C ASP A 73 -2.40 -2.43 21.92
N ALA A 74 -3.02 -1.51 21.19
CA ALA A 74 -4.28 -0.88 21.62
C ALA A 74 -5.40 -1.91 21.81
N ARG A 75 -5.56 -2.85 20.87
CA ARG A 75 -6.60 -3.90 20.94
C ARG A 75 -6.39 -4.85 22.10
N ASN A 76 -5.13 -5.16 22.42
CA ASN A 76 -4.79 -6.00 23.58
C ASN A 76 -5.07 -5.29 24.91
N ALA A 77 -4.81 -3.98 24.98
CA ALA A 77 -5.05 -3.19 26.18
C ALA A 77 -6.55 -2.86 26.40
N ARG A 78 -7.26 -2.55 25.31
CA ARG A 78 -8.68 -2.17 25.29
C ARG A 78 -9.34 -2.75 24.04
N PRO A 79 -9.99 -3.91 24.14
CA PRO A 79 -10.63 -4.54 22.99
C PRO A 79 -11.62 -3.58 22.32
N TYR A 80 -11.43 -3.37 21.02
CA TYR A 80 -12.29 -2.51 20.22
C TYR A 80 -13.62 -3.22 19.96
N GLY A 81 -14.73 -2.64 20.42
CA GLY A 81 -16.09 -3.19 20.26
C GLY A 81 -16.54 -4.15 21.36
N ALA A 82 -15.81 -4.24 22.48
CA ALA A 82 -16.27 -4.93 23.68
C ALA A 82 -17.12 -4.02 24.59
#